data_AF-A0A315XIP3-F1
#
_entry.id   AF-A0A315XIP3-F1
#
_cell.length_a   1.000
_cell.length_b   1.000
_cell.length_c   1.000
_cell.angle_alpha   90.00
_cell.angle_beta   90.00
_cell.angle_gamma   90.00
#
_symmetry.space_group_name_H-M   'P 1'
#
loop_
_entity.id
_entity.type
_entity.pdbx_description
1 polymer ?
#
loop_
_entity_poly.entity_id
_entity_poly.type
_entity_poly.pdbx_seq_one_letter_code
_entity_poly.pdbx_strand_id
1 'polypeptide(L)'
;MKLITAIKMIEEREKRKRKTEKEMRKNGLFLKNANKENSGGNLKEEQKEQRNLVHVQSIFPQDDIVALKVKTREAHVREAISKAVYFYLKSANEDRN
;
A
#
# COMPACT_ATOMS: atom_id res chain seq x y z
N MET A 1 7.74 -18.50 -40.27
CA MET A 1 6.42 -18.84 -39.69
C MET A 1 6.57 -19.37 -38.26
N LYS A 2 6.81 -18.51 -37.25
CA LYS A 2 6.88 -18.96 -35.84
C LYS A 2 6.26 -17.97 -34.83
N LEU A 3 6.37 -16.66 -35.09
CA LEU A 3 5.90 -15.63 -34.16
C LEU A 3 4.37 -15.44 -34.15
N ILE A 4 3.73 -15.41 -35.32
CA ILE A 4 2.26 -15.23 -35.43
C ILE A 4 1.52 -16.38 -34.75
N THR A 5 2.04 -17.61 -34.89
CA THR A 5 1.48 -18.80 -34.24
C THR A 5 1.66 -18.71 -32.71
N ALA A 6 2.83 -18.28 -32.23
CA ALA A 6 3.08 -18.10 -30.81
C ALA A 6 2.16 -17.02 -30.20
N ILE A 7 1.95 -15.90 -30.88
CA ILE A 7 1.04 -14.83 -30.44
C ILE A 7 -0.39 -15.36 -30.36
N LYS A 8 -0.87 -16.07 -31.38
CA LYS A 8 -2.21 -16.69 -31.37
C LYS A 8 -2.38 -17.67 -30.21
N MET A 9 -1.37 -18.50 -29.93
CA MET A 9 -1.41 -19.44 -28.80
C MET A 9 -1.46 -18.73 -27.43
N ILE A 10 -0.74 -17.63 -27.28
CA ILE A 10 -0.75 -16.82 -26.04
C ILE A 10 -2.13 -16.16 -25.86
N GLU A 11 -2.65 -15.54 -26.92
CA GLU A 11 -3.94 -14.86 -26.90
C GLU A 11 -5.09 -15.85 -26.62
N GLU A 12 -5.04 -17.05 -27.21
CA GLU A 12 -6.03 -18.10 -26.97
C GLU A 12 -5.97 -18.62 -25.52
N ARG A 13 -4.76 -18.77 -24.97
CA ARG A 13 -4.56 -19.18 -23.57
C ARG A 13 -5.08 -18.13 -22.58
N GLU A 14 -4.85 -16.84 -22.85
CA GLU A 14 -5.39 -15.71 -22.08
C GLU A 14 -6.92 -15.70 -22.09
N LYS A 15 -7.55 -15.90 -23.27
CA LYS A 15 -9.02 -15.95 -23.40
C LYS A 15 -9.62 -17.10 -22.60
N ARG A 16 -8.98 -18.28 -22.59
CA ARG A 16 -9.42 -19.44 -21.80
C ARG A 16 -9.33 -19.17 -20.29
N LYS A 17 -8.21 -18.59 -19.81
CA LYS A 17 -8.05 -18.21 -18.39
C LYS A 17 -9.14 -17.26 -17.90
N ARG A 18 -9.50 -16.25 -18.70
CA ARG A 18 -10.55 -15.29 -18.32
C ARG A 18 -11.94 -15.93 -18.25
N LYS A 19 -12.22 -16.94 -19.07
CA LYS A 19 -13.47 -17.71 -19.01
C LYS A 19 -13.53 -18.58 -17.75
N THR A 20 -12.46 -19.33 -17.46
CA THR A 20 -12.39 -20.17 -16.27
C THR A 20 -12.39 -19.36 -14.98
N GLU A 21 -11.74 -18.18 -14.96
CA GLU A 21 -11.76 -17.30 -13.80
C GLU A 21 -13.17 -16.73 -13.53
N LYS A 22 -13.90 -16.32 -14.58
CA LYS A 22 -15.29 -15.88 -14.44
C LYS A 22 -16.21 -17.00 -13.94
N GLU A 23 -15.97 -18.23 -14.38
CA GLU A 23 -16.69 -19.41 -13.92
C GLU A 23 -16.37 -19.78 -12.47
N MET A 24 -15.09 -19.74 -12.08
CA MET A 24 -14.66 -19.95 -10.69
C MET A 24 -15.17 -18.86 -9.74
N ARG A 25 -15.26 -17.60 -10.20
CA ARG A 25 -15.89 -16.49 -9.46
C ARG A 25 -17.39 -16.71 -9.28
N LYS A 26 -18.08 -17.23 -10.31
CA LYS A 26 -19.52 -17.54 -10.25
C LYS A 26 -19.81 -18.74 -9.33
N ASN A 27 -18.91 -19.72 -9.27
CA ASN A 27 -19.05 -20.92 -8.45
C ASN A 27 -18.49 -20.79 -7.02
N GLY A 28 -18.10 -19.57 -6.60
CA GLY A 28 -17.90 -19.25 -5.18
C GLY A 28 -16.65 -19.82 -4.51
N LEU A 29 -15.59 -20.16 -5.24
CA LEU A 29 -14.32 -20.61 -4.64
C LEU A 29 -13.23 -19.54 -4.75
N PHE A 30 -13.29 -18.53 -3.86
CA PHE A 30 -12.16 -17.64 -3.61
C PHE A 30 -11.13 -18.38 -2.74
N LEU A 31 -10.11 -18.99 -3.35
CA LEU A 31 -8.88 -19.33 -2.64
C LEU A 31 -8.15 -18.02 -2.33
N LYS A 32 -8.42 -17.49 -1.14
CA LYS A 32 -7.66 -16.41 -0.51
C LYS A 32 -6.27 -16.98 -0.26
N ASN A 33 -5.30 -16.62 -1.10
CA ASN A 33 -3.91 -16.95 -0.84
C ASN A 33 -3.55 -16.40 0.54
N ALA A 34 -3.16 -17.32 1.44
CA ALA A 34 -2.70 -17.01 2.77
C ALA A 34 -1.43 -16.16 2.65
N ASN A 35 -1.56 -14.87 2.94
CA ASN A 35 -0.44 -13.98 3.08
C ASN A 35 0.22 -14.25 4.43
N LYS A 36 1.46 -14.71 4.36
CA LYS A 36 2.63 -14.09 5.00
C LYS A 36 2.29 -13.14 6.17
N GLU A 37 2.53 -13.65 7.37
CA GLU A 37 3.14 -12.99 8.53
C GLU A 37 2.57 -11.64 9.00
N ASN A 38 2.00 -11.69 10.20
CA ASN A 38 2.10 -10.71 11.28
C ASN A 38 2.09 -9.21 10.92
N SER A 39 0.98 -8.54 11.25
CA SER A 39 0.97 -7.55 12.33
C SER A 39 -0.43 -6.93 12.53
N GLY A 40 -0.87 -6.93 13.79
CA GLY A 40 -1.69 -5.87 14.39
C GLY A 40 -3.07 -5.60 13.80
N GLY A 41 -4.09 -6.26 14.36
CA GLY A 41 -5.48 -5.87 14.16
C GLY A 41 -5.85 -4.57 14.87
N ASN A 42 -6.59 -3.70 14.17
CA ASN A 42 -7.92 -3.21 14.52
C ASN A 42 -8.24 -1.99 13.66
N LEU A 43 -9.27 -2.12 12.81
CA LEU A 43 -10.13 -1.04 12.31
C LEU A 43 -11.24 -1.70 11.45
N LYS A 44 -12.06 -2.51 12.11
CA LYS A 44 -13.39 -2.92 11.62
C LYS A 44 -14.43 -2.22 12.47
N GLU A 45 -14.55 -0.90 12.35
CA GLU A 45 -15.71 -0.15 12.83
C GLU A 45 -15.58 1.30 12.37
N GLU A 46 -15.75 1.56 11.07
CA GLU A 46 -16.00 2.92 10.54
C GLU A 46 -16.58 2.86 9.11
N GLN A 47 -17.34 1.80 8.80
CA GLN A 47 -17.94 1.58 7.47
C GLN A 47 -19.21 2.42 7.18
N LYS A 48 -19.54 3.43 8.00
CA LYS A 48 -20.76 4.25 7.80
C LYS A 48 -20.52 5.71 7.41
N GLU A 49 -19.27 6.14 7.20
CA GLU A 49 -18.97 7.53 6.79
C GLU A 49 -18.09 7.63 5.54
N GLN A 50 -18.13 6.59 4.70
CA GLN A 50 -17.37 6.50 3.46
C GLN A 50 -18.14 7.09 2.28
N ARG A 51 -18.25 8.43 2.20
CA ARG A 51 -18.57 9.07 0.91
C ARG A 51 -17.66 10.23 0.50
N ASN A 52 -16.83 10.77 1.39
CA ASN A 52 -15.89 11.85 1.05
C ASN A 52 -14.48 11.61 1.63
N LEU A 53 -13.99 10.37 1.63
CA LEU A 53 -12.56 10.13 1.88
C LEU A 53 -11.78 10.52 0.63
N VAL A 54 -11.48 11.82 0.52
CA VAL A 54 -10.44 12.31 -0.37
C VAL A 54 -9.17 11.56 0.02
N HIS A 55 -8.63 10.76 -0.90
CA HIS A 55 -7.32 10.17 -0.71
C HIS A 55 -6.32 11.32 -0.73
N VAL A 56 -6.06 11.91 0.44
CA VAL A 56 -5.03 12.92 0.60
C VAL A 56 -3.73 12.19 0.32
N GLN A 57 -3.25 12.35 -0.91
CA GLN A 57 -1.99 11.81 -1.35
C GLN A 57 -0.93 12.40 -0.42
N SER A 58 -0.29 11.55 0.38
CA SER A 58 0.82 11.97 1.24
C SER A 58 1.81 12.76 0.38
N ILE A 59 2.07 14.01 0.77
CA ILE A 59 3.00 14.91 0.07
C ILE A 59 4.44 14.39 0.21
N PHE A 60 4.68 13.50 1.17
CA PHE A 60 5.97 12.87 1.40
C PHE A 60 6.16 11.62 0.55
N PRO A 61 7.23 11.57 -0.27
CA PRO A 61 7.71 10.34 -0.89
C PRO A 61 7.95 9.23 0.13
N GLN A 62 7.75 7.98 -0.27
CA GLN A 62 7.90 6.82 0.61
C GLN A 62 9.33 6.70 1.16
N ASP A 63 10.34 7.02 0.35
CA ASP A 63 11.75 6.95 0.75
C ASP A 63 12.07 7.95 1.87
N ASP A 64 11.48 9.15 1.80
CA ASP A 64 11.65 10.17 2.83
C ASP A 64 11.00 9.74 4.16
N ILE A 65 9.84 9.08 4.10
CA ILE A 65 9.17 8.53 5.28
C ILE A 65 10.04 7.44 5.92
N VAL A 66 10.64 6.55 5.11
CA VAL A 66 11.54 5.50 5.60
C VAL A 66 12.80 6.11 6.21
N ALA A 67 13.43 7.06 5.53
CA ALA A 67 14.61 7.76 6.04
C ALA A 67 14.31 8.49 7.36
N LEU A 68 13.14 9.14 7.46
CA LEU A 68 12.70 9.83 8.67
C LEU A 68 12.56 8.84 9.83
N LYS A 69 11.85 7.71 9.63
CA LYS A 69 11.68 6.67 10.67
C LYS A 69 13.00 6.08 11.14
N VAL A 70 13.93 5.82 10.21
CA VAL A 70 15.26 5.30 10.55
C VAL A 70 16.04 6.31 11.39
N LYS A 71 16.00 7.60 11.02
CA LYS A 71 16.67 8.67 11.78
C LYS A 71 16.07 8.86 13.18
N THR A 72 14.75 8.88 13.30
CA THR A 72 14.06 9.10 14.58
C THR A 72 13.95 7.83 15.44
N ARG A 73 14.24 6.66 14.84
CA ARG A 73 14.03 5.33 15.43
C ARG A 73 12.59 5.08 15.85
N GLU A 74 11.64 5.64 15.10
CA GLU A 74 10.20 5.50 15.37
C GLU A 74 9.53 4.53 14.40
N ALA A 75 8.61 3.73 14.93
CA ALA A 75 7.87 2.76 14.14
C ALA A 75 6.74 3.41 13.32
N HIS A 76 6.02 4.39 13.89
CA HIS A 76 4.96 5.09 13.16
C HIS A 76 5.40 6.47 12.66
N VAL A 77 4.78 6.86 11.54
CA VAL A 77 5.10 8.09 10.82
C VAL A 77 4.76 9.31 11.68
N ARG A 78 3.69 9.23 12.45
CA ARG A 78 3.21 10.34 13.30
C ARG A 78 4.21 10.69 14.39
N GLU A 79 4.77 9.71 15.11
CA GLU A 79 5.78 9.99 16.14
C GLU A 79 7.08 10.46 15.51
N ALA A 80 7.49 9.87 14.37
CA ALA A 80 8.66 10.30 13.61
C ALA A 80 8.58 11.79 13.22
N ILE A 81 7.44 12.22 12.66
CA ILE A 81 7.20 13.63 12.32
C ILE A 81 7.21 14.49 13.58
N SER A 82 6.50 14.08 14.64
CA SER A 82 6.41 14.85 15.88
C SER A 82 7.79 15.10 16.49
N LYS A 83 8.64 14.08 16.52
CA LYS A 83 10.04 14.21 16.97
C LYS A 83 10.84 15.14 16.07
N ALA A 84 10.77 14.98 14.75
CA ALA A 84 11.52 15.82 13.83
C ALA A 84 11.13 17.30 13.94
N VAL A 85 9.82 17.59 14.05
CA VAL A 85 9.30 18.95 14.27
C VAL A 85 9.79 19.51 15.61
N TYR A 86 9.74 18.71 16.69
CA TYR A 86 10.25 19.14 17.99
C TYR A 86 11.74 19.52 17.91
N PHE A 87 12.57 18.67 17.29
CA PHE A 87 14.00 18.97 17.10
C PHE A 87 14.22 20.25 16.31
N TYR A 88 13.51 20.43 15.19
CA TYR A 88 13.61 21.64 14.38
C TYR A 88 13.26 22.91 15.17
N LEU A 89 12.14 22.89 15.88
CA LEU A 89 11.70 24.03 16.69
C LEU A 89 12.64 24.31 17.86
N LYS A 90 13.19 23.27 18.47
CA LYS A 90 14.16 23.41 19.56
C LYS A 90 15.46 24.05 19.06
N SER A 91 16.05 23.51 17.99
CA SER A 91 17.29 24.04 17.42
C SER A 91 17.13 25.47 16.93
N ALA A 92 16.00 25.80 16.28
CA ALA A 92 15.72 27.17 15.85
C ALA A 92 15.63 28.18 16.99
N ASN A 93 15.30 27.74 18.21
CA ASN A 93 15.31 28.59 19.41
C ASN A 93 16.69 28.66 20.08
N GLU A 94 17.51 27.62 19.95
CA GLU A 94 18.90 27.61 20.45
C GLU A 94 19.81 28.50 19.61
N ASP A 95 19.62 28.56 18.28
CA ASP A 95 20.41 29.42 17.37
C ASP A 95 20.13 30.93 17.51
N ARG A 96 19.11 31.31 18.30
CA ARG A 96 18.68 32.72 18.50
C ARG A 96 19.19 33.34 19.81
N ASN A 97 19.85 32.55 20.67
CA ASN A 97 20.46 33.00 21.93
C ASN A 97 21.98 33.07 21.82
#